data_AF-A0A2E8PWH5-F1
#
_entry.id   AF-A0A2E8PWH5-F1
#
_cell.length_a   1.000
_cell.length_b   1.000
_cell.length_c   1.000
_cell.angle_alpha   90.00
_cell.angle_beta   90.00
_cell.angle_gamma   90.00
#
_symmetry.space_group_name_H-M   'P 1'
#
loop_
_entity.id
_entity.type
_entity.pdbx_description
1 polymer ?
#
loop_
_entity_poly.entity_id
_entity_poly.type
_entity_poly.pdbx_seq_one_letter_code
_entity_poly.pdbx_strand_id
1 'polypeptide(L)'
;MKPDGSATVNAFEVQLSSEHSQKQWKNPTFLWAGLFRTRGLLVLLAAMFSVIPHCSRSSANQYDPGEANILVAAAYGAKDGECGTSHTFSSILFFPSDRANVEACVAAVLETSCTSWAVADPTPTICKFIGVQFES
;
A
#
# COMPACT_ATOMS: atom_id res chain seq x y z
N MET A 1 32.56 -45.80 1.84
CA MET A 1 33.90 -45.71 2.45
C MET A 1 34.35 -44.25 2.37
N LYS A 2 34.30 -43.55 3.50
CA LYS A 2 34.81 -42.18 3.67
C LYS A 2 35.21 -42.08 5.14
N PRO A 3 36.51 -41.95 5.46
CA PRO A 3 36.92 -41.76 6.84
C PRO A 3 36.96 -40.27 7.19
N ASP A 4 36.49 -39.99 8.40
CA ASP A 4 36.73 -38.78 9.16
C ASP A 4 38.21 -38.69 9.58
N GLY A 5 38.71 -37.46 9.75
CA GLY A 5 40.07 -37.20 10.21
C GLY A 5 40.19 -35.82 10.84
N SER A 6 39.89 -35.77 12.15
CA SER A 6 40.14 -34.66 13.06
C SER A 6 41.51 -34.83 13.76
N ALA A 7 41.97 -33.77 14.44
CA ALA A 7 43.12 -33.63 15.36
C ALA A 7 44.47 -33.19 14.72
N THR A 8 44.84 -31.91 14.79
CA THR A 8 45.59 -31.19 15.85
C THR A 8 47.04 -31.64 16.06
N VAL A 9 48.01 -30.75 15.83
CA VAL A 9 49.22 -30.66 16.68
C VAL A 9 49.69 -29.21 16.77
N ASN A 10 49.99 -28.82 18.00
CA ASN A 10 50.38 -27.49 18.46
C ASN A 10 51.88 -27.24 18.32
N ALA A 11 52.22 -25.97 18.55
CA ALA A 11 53.39 -25.49 19.29
C ALA A 11 54.76 -25.57 18.56
N PHE A 12 55.38 -24.43 18.25
CA PHE A 12 56.20 -23.60 19.15
C PHE A 12 57.66 -24.09 19.15
N GLU A 13 58.49 -23.47 18.31
CA GLU A 13 59.95 -23.29 18.42
C GLU A 13 60.35 -22.56 17.11
N VAL A 14 61.30 -21.65 17.01
CA VAL A 14 62.18 -20.93 17.93
C VAL A 14 62.70 -19.74 17.11
N GLN A 15 62.93 -18.62 17.78
CA GLN A 15 63.55 -17.41 17.24
C GLN A 15 64.89 -17.70 16.55
N LEU A 16 65.22 -16.96 15.48
CA LEU A 16 66.57 -16.48 15.21
C LEU A 16 66.48 -15.28 14.26
N SER A 17 66.89 -14.11 14.77
CA SER A 17 68.09 -13.38 14.31
C SER A 17 67.76 -12.37 13.21
N SER A 18 67.51 -11.13 13.60
CA SER A 18 68.52 -10.06 13.69
C SER A 18 68.54 -9.22 12.40
N GLU A 19 68.01 -8.01 12.54
CA GLU A 19 68.45 -6.78 11.89
C GLU A 19 69.12 -6.88 10.52
N HIS A 20 68.43 -6.41 9.48
CA HIS A 20 69.10 -5.58 8.49
C HIS A 20 68.16 -4.59 7.79
N SER A 21 68.43 -3.31 8.07
CA SER A 21 68.33 -2.19 7.13
C SER A 21 66.94 -1.72 6.68
N GLN A 22 66.48 -0.69 7.41
CA GLN A 22 65.84 0.52 6.90
C GLN A 22 66.11 0.80 5.40
N LYS A 23 65.06 1.02 4.60
CA LYS A 23 65.03 1.95 3.44
C LYS A 23 63.58 2.21 2.96
N GLN A 24 62.93 3.14 3.65
CA GLN A 24 62.27 4.32 3.09
C GLN A 24 61.82 4.25 1.61
N TRP A 25 60.52 4.02 1.32
CA TRP A 25 59.86 4.59 0.12
C TRP A 25 58.36 4.86 0.38
N LYS A 26 58.04 6.15 0.52
CA LYS A 26 56.84 6.89 0.08
C LYS A 26 55.45 6.27 0.29
N ASN A 27 54.68 6.90 1.18
CA ASN A 27 53.22 6.90 1.18
C ASN A 27 52.64 7.31 -0.20
N PRO A 28 51.52 6.69 -0.61
CA PRO A 28 50.45 7.48 -1.22
C PRO A 28 49.09 7.15 -0.57
N THR A 29 48.80 7.79 0.54
CA THR A 29 47.47 7.86 1.19
C THR A 29 46.48 8.78 0.45
N PHE A 30 46.58 8.90 -0.88
CA PHE A 30 45.91 9.96 -1.65
C PHE A 30 45.04 9.47 -2.83
N LEU A 31 44.48 8.26 -2.76
CA LEU A 31 43.65 7.70 -3.85
C LEU A 31 42.27 7.16 -3.45
N TRP A 32 41.78 7.44 -2.23
CA TRP A 32 40.48 6.94 -1.75
C TRP A 32 39.39 8.02 -1.52
N ALA A 33 39.70 9.30 -1.74
CA ALA A 33 38.76 10.38 -1.42
C ALA A 33 37.79 10.76 -2.57
N GLY A 34 38.06 10.32 -3.81
CA GLY A 34 37.29 10.75 -5.00
C GLY A 34 36.03 9.93 -5.31
N LEU A 35 35.98 8.64 -4.93
CA LEU A 35 34.89 7.75 -5.33
C LEU A 35 33.63 7.82 -4.44
N PHE A 36 33.73 8.44 -3.27
CA PHE A 36 32.61 8.49 -2.31
C PHE A 36 31.57 9.57 -2.64
N ARG A 37 31.96 10.65 -3.32
CA ARG A 37 31.03 11.77 -3.63
C ARG A 37 30.07 11.46 -4.77
N THR A 38 30.49 10.71 -5.79
CA THR A 38 29.64 10.37 -6.95
C THR A 38 28.61 9.29 -6.64
N ARG A 39 28.90 8.38 -5.69
CA ARG A 39 27.95 7.34 -5.26
C ARG A 39 26.80 7.92 -4.43
N GLY A 40 27.05 8.94 -3.62
CA GLY A 40 26.01 9.62 -2.85
C GLY A 40 24.98 10.36 -3.73
N LEU A 41 25.45 11.05 -4.78
CA LEU A 41 24.57 11.77 -5.70
C LEU A 41 23.64 10.81 -6.49
N LEU A 42 24.17 9.65 -6.90
CA LEU A 42 23.43 8.62 -7.65
C LEU A 42 22.36 7.94 -6.79
N VAL A 43 22.66 7.69 -5.52
CA VAL A 43 21.68 7.18 -4.53
C VAL A 43 20.58 8.19 -4.25
N LEU A 44 20.91 9.48 -4.15
CA LEU A 44 19.92 10.56 -3.97
C LEU A 44 19.02 10.74 -5.21
N LEU A 45 19.57 10.65 -6.42
CA LEU A 45 18.80 10.69 -7.68
C LEU A 45 17.86 9.48 -7.83
N ALA A 46 18.30 8.28 -7.44
CA ALA A 46 17.46 7.08 -7.45
C ALA A 46 16.31 7.14 -6.42
N ALA A 47 16.57 7.72 -5.23
CA ALA A 47 15.54 7.92 -4.21
C ALA A 47 14.43 8.88 -4.66
N MET A 48 14.77 9.92 -5.44
CA MET A 48 13.78 10.87 -5.97
C MET A 48 12.86 10.27 -7.05
N PHE A 49 13.29 9.24 -7.77
CA PHE A 49 12.44 8.53 -8.75
C PHE A 49 11.48 7.51 -8.12
N SER A 50 11.64 7.21 -6.83
CA SER A 50 10.85 6.17 -6.13
C SER A 50 9.49 6.68 -5.62
N VAL A 51 9.19 7.97 -5.79
CA VAL A 51 7.97 8.63 -5.30
C VAL A 51 6.98 8.96 -6.42
N ILE A 52 6.95 8.15 -7.49
CA ILE A 52 5.86 8.24 -8.46
C ILE A 52 4.66 7.47 -7.85
N PRO A 53 3.62 8.14 -7.33
CA PRO A 53 2.40 7.43 -6.99
C PRO A 53 1.91 6.74 -8.26
N HIS A 54 1.86 5.41 -8.22
CA HIS A 54 1.29 4.61 -9.30
C HIS A 54 -0.22 4.88 -9.34
N CYS A 55 -0.63 5.91 -10.07
CA CYS A 55 -2.02 6.16 -10.40
C CYS A 55 -2.47 5.19 -11.51
N SER A 56 -2.34 3.88 -11.31
CA SER A 56 -3.06 2.92 -12.15
C SER A 56 -4.42 2.68 -11.51
N ARG A 57 -5.47 3.29 -12.05
CA ARG A 57 -6.85 2.93 -11.70
C ARG A 57 -7.09 1.51 -12.23
N SER A 58 -6.86 0.50 -11.40
CA SER A 58 -7.13 -0.88 -11.77
C SER A 58 -8.64 -1.06 -11.85
N SER A 59 -9.15 -1.45 -13.01
CA SER A 59 -10.55 -1.83 -13.19
C SER A 59 -10.96 -2.99 -12.28
N ALA A 60 -10.00 -3.75 -11.73
CA ALA A 60 -10.26 -4.79 -10.73
C ALA A 60 -10.89 -4.24 -9.44
N ASN A 61 -10.71 -2.95 -9.14
CA ASN A 61 -11.19 -2.32 -7.91
C ASN A 61 -12.48 -1.53 -8.12
N GLN A 62 -13.19 -1.74 -9.24
CA GLN A 62 -14.42 -1.04 -9.56
C GLN A 62 -15.57 -2.02 -9.73
N TYR A 63 -16.76 -1.58 -9.36
CA TYR A 63 -18.00 -2.25 -9.76
C TYR A 63 -18.45 -1.72 -11.11
N ASP A 64 -18.97 -2.63 -11.95
CA ASP A 64 -19.78 -2.24 -13.10
C ASP A 64 -21.02 -1.46 -12.60
N PRO A 65 -21.54 -0.48 -13.36
CA PRO A 65 -22.71 0.27 -12.95
C PRO A 65 -23.91 -0.61 -12.58
N GLY A 66 -24.13 -1.72 -13.31
CA GLY A 66 -25.23 -2.64 -13.02
C GLY A 66 -25.09 -3.31 -11.67
N GLU A 67 -23.89 -3.80 -11.35
CA GLU A 67 -23.59 -4.46 -10.08
C GLU A 67 -23.69 -3.47 -8.90
N ALA A 68 -23.13 -2.27 -9.05
CA ALA A 68 -23.21 -1.23 -8.02
C ALA A 68 -24.66 -0.81 -7.74
N ASN A 69 -25.48 -0.63 -8.79
CA ASN A 69 -26.89 -0.29 -8.63
C ASN A 69 -27.66 -1.38 -7.87
N ILE A 70 -27.42 -2.66 -8.17
CA ILE A 70 -28.08 -3.78 -7.48
C ILE A 70 -27.71 -3.80 -5.99
N LEU A 71 -26.42 -3.65 -5.66
CA LEU A 71 -25.94 -3.67 -4.28
C LEU A 71 -26.55 -2.54 -3.45
N VAL A 72 -26.54 -1.32 -3.99
CA VAL A 72 -27.13 -0.16 -3.32
C VAL A 72 -28.63 -0.35 -3.18
N ALA A 73 -29.35 -0.67 -4.26
CA ALA A 73 -30.81 -0.88 -4.21
C ALA A 73 -31.21 -1.98 -3.21
N ALA A 74 -30.45 -3.07 -3.13
CA ALA A 74 -30.68 -4.14 -2.17
C ALA A 74 -30.48 -3.68 -0.71
N ALA A 75 -29.43 -2.91 -0.43
CA ALA A 75 -29.19 -2.34 0.90
C ALA A 75 -30.33 -1.41 1.33
N TYR A 76 -30.83 -0.58 0.41
CA TYR A 76 -31.97 0.29 0.64
C TYR A 76 -33.26 -0.48 0.91
N GLY A 77 -33.58 -1.46 0.05
CA GLY A 77 -34.77 -2.29 0.25
C GLY A 77 -34.72 -3.09 1.55
N ALA A 78 -33.55 -3.57 1.95
CA ALA A 78 -33.35 -4.20 3.24
C ALA A 78 -33.61 -3.22 4.39
N LYS A 79 -33.12 -1.98 4.27
CA LYS A 79 -33.29 -0.97 5.31
C LYS A 79 -34.73 -0.49 5.45
N ASP A 80 -35.44 -0.34 4.34
CA ASP A 80 -36.88 -0.06 4.33
C ASP A 80 -37.67 -1.19 4.99
N GLY A 81 -37.33 -2.45 4.69
CA GLY A 81 -37.91 -3.61 5.35
C GLY A 81 -37.65 -3.65 6.87
N GLU A 82 -36.44 -3.26 7.30
CA GLU A 82 -36.06 -3.19 8.72
C GLU A 82 -36.84 -2.08 9.46
N CYS A 83 -36.97 -0.90 8.84
CA CYS A 83 -37.55 0.27 9.49
C CYS A 83 -39.06 0.43 9.26
N GLY A 84 -39.68 -0.44 8.46
CA GLY A 84 -41.10 -0.37 8.12
C GLY A 84 -41.45 0.85 7.26
N THR A 85 -40.49 1.36 6.49
CA THR A 85 -40.64 2.48 5.56
C THR A 85 -40.67 1.99 4.12
N SER A 86 -41.02 2.88 3.20
CA SER A 86 -40.97 2.58 1.77
C SER A 86 -40.53 3.85 1.05
N HIS A 87 -39.27 3.87 0.62
CA HIS A 87 -38.72 4.95 -0.19
C HIS A 87 -38.57 4.47 -1.64
N THR A 88 -38.78 5.39 -2.58
CA THR A 88 -38.59 5.09 -4.00
C THR A 88 -37.12 5.27 -4.37
N PHE A 89 -36.47 4.17 -4.76
CA PHE A 89 -35.11 4.21 -5.31
C PHE A 89 -35.14 4.74 -6.75
N SER A 90 -34.73 6.00 -6.95
CA SER A 90 -34.69 6.67 -8.27
C SER A 90 -33.27 6.83 -8.83
N SER A 91 -32.24 6.47 -8.06
CA SER A 91 -30.86 6.71 -8.47
C SER A 91 -30.36 5.63 -9.44
N ILE A 92 -29.66 6.04 -10.50
CA ILE A 92 -28.98 5.12 -11.41
C ILE A 92 -27.53 5.58 -11.55
N LEU A 93 -26.59 4.73 -11.16
CA LEU A 93 -25.18 4.87 -11.46
C LEU A 93 -24.97 4.54 -12.94
N PHE A 94 -24.39 5.49 -13.70
CA PHE A 94 -24.09 5.33 -15.12
C PHE A 94 -22.62 5.02 -15.42
N PHE A 95 -21.75 5.12 -14.41
CA PHE A 95 -20.30 4.98 -14.57
C PHE A 95 -19.73 3.97 -13.56
N PRO A 96 -18.64 3.26 -13.92
CA PRO A 96 -17.95 2.37 -12.99
C PRO A 96 -17.59 3.13 -11.71
N SER A 97 -17.91 2.52 -10.58
CA SER A 97 -17.74 3.13 -9.26
C SER A 97 -16.69 2.36 -8.47
N ASP A 98 -15.83 3.07 -7.75
CA ASP A 98 -14.79 2.43 -6.94
C ASP A 98 -15.43 1.55 -5.85
N ARG A 99 -14.99 0.29 -5.75
CA ARG A 99 -15.57 -0.75 -4.89
C ARG A 99 -15.71 -0.30 -3.45
N ALA A 100 -14.65 0.33 -2.91
CA ALA A 100 -14.62 0.84 -1.54
C ALA A 100 -15.71 1.90 -1.28
N ASN A 101 -16.02 2.75 -2.27
CA ASN A 101 -17.03 3.80 -2.10
C ASN A 101 -18.45 3.20 -2.12
N VAL A 102 -18.69 2.19 -2.98
CA VAL A 102 -19.98 1.47 -3.03
C VAL A 102 -20.20 0.70 -1.73
N GLU A 103 -19.19 -0.02 -1.25
CA GLU A 103 -19.26 -0.77 0.01
C GLU A 103 -19.46 0.16 1.21
N ALA A 104 -18.77 1.31 1.24
CA ALA A 104 -18.97 2.31 2.28
C ALA A 104 -20.39 2.91 2.24
N CYS A 105 -20.96 3.13 1.04
CA CYS A 105 -22.34 3.55 0.89
C CYS A 105 -23.32 2.50 1.43
N VAL A 106 -23.16 1.24 1.04
CA VAL A 106 -23.99 0.12 1.53
C VAL A 106 -23.91 0.00 3.05
N ALA A 107 -22.71 0.06 3.63
CA ALA A 107 -22.52 0.02 5.07
C ALA A 107 -23.23 1.20 5.77
N ALA A 108 -23.05 2.43 5.26
CA ALA A 108 -23.68 3.61 5.84
C ALA A 108 -25.22 3.54 5.80
N VAL A 109 -25.81 2.99 4.74
CA VAL A 109 -27.25 2.75 4.65
C VAL A 109 -27.72 1.80 5.76
N LEU A 110 -27.04 0.67 5.91
CA LEU A 110 -27.42 -0.35 6.88
C LEU A 110 -27.20 0.12 8.33
N GLU A 111 -26.17 0.92 8.58
CA GLU A 111 -25.88 1.50 9.91
C GLU A 111 -26.78 2.68 10.29
N THR A 112 -27.50 3.28 9.33
CA THR A 112 -28.37 4.42 9.62
C THR A 112 -29.50 4.01 10.56
N SER A 113 -29.80 4.79 11.59
CA SER A 113 -30.90 4.46 12.51
C SER A 113 -32.27 4.64 11.83
N CYS A 114 -33.28 3.85 12.20
CA CYS A 114 -34.63 4.00 11.63
C CYS A 114 -35.26 5.36 11.88
N THR A 115 -34.90 6.05 12.98
CA THR A 115 -35.32 7.43 13.22
C THR A 115 -34.73 8.42 12.22
N SER A 116 -33.48 8.20 11.79
CA SER A 116 -32.83 9.01 10.75
C SER A 116 -33.27 8.60 9.34
N TRP A 117 -33.74 7.36 9.19
CA TRP A 117 -34.21 6.81 7.92
C TRP A 117 -35.63 7.24 7.57
N ALA A 118 -36.46 7.54 8.56
CA ALA A 118 -37.87 7.96 8.39
C ALA A 118 -38.01 9.45 7.97
N VAL A 119 -37.28 9.87 6.94
CA VAL A 119 -37.30 11.21 6.36
C VAL A 119 -37.41 11.12 4.84
N ALA A 120 -37.80 12.21 4.17
CA ALA A 120 -38.00 12.20 2.71
C ALA A 120 -36.75 11.75 1.93
N ASP A 121 -35.57 12.25 2.32
CA ASP A 121 -34.28 11.84 1.74
C ASP A 121 -33.35 11.30 2.85
N PRO A 122 -33.32 9.98 3.08
CA PRO A 122 -32.47 9.37 4.09
C PRO A 122 -31.04 9.09 3.60
N THR A 123 -30.67 9.57 2.42
CA THR A 123 -29.43 9.18 1.73
C THR A 123 -28.18 9.61 2.50
N PRO A 124 -27.32 8.67 2.90
CA PRO A 124 -26.03 9.02 3.50
C PRO A 124 -25.15 9.84 2.56
N THR A 125 -24.39 10.78 3.10
CA THR A 125 -23.51 11.67 2.31
C THR A 125 -22.53 10.88 1.42
N ILE A 126 -22.04 9.74 1.89
CA ILE A 126 -21.15 8.87 1.12
C ILE A 126 -21.82 8.29 -0.13
N CYS A 127 -23.12 8.02 -0.08
CA CYS A 127 -23.89 7.58 -1.25
C CYS A 127 -24.07 8.73 -2.24
N LYS A 128 -24.32 9.95 -1.75
CA LYS A 128 -24.40 11.16 -2.60
C LYS A 128 -23.09 11.41 -3.36
N PHE A 129 -21.95 11.12 -2.75
CA PHE A 129 -20.63 11.28 -3.38
C PHE A 129 -20.45 10.41 -4.64
N ILE A 130 -21.03 9.21 -4.66
CA ILE A 130 -21.01 8.34 -5.85
C ILE A 130 -22.15 8.63 -6.83
N GLY A 131 -22.99 9.64 -6.56
CA GLY A 131 -24.11 10.02 -7.43
C GLY A 131 -25.42 9.31 -7.12
N VAL A 132 -25.51 8.60 -5.99
CA VAL A 132 -26.77 8.01 -5.50
C VAL A 132 -27.55 9.10 -4.77
N GLN A 133 -28.76 9.41 -5.24
CA GLN A 133 -29.64 10.41 -4.64
C GLN A 133 -31.10 10.00 -4.83
N PHE A 134 -31.91 10.28 -3.82
CA PHE A 134 -33.30 9.87 -3.75
C PHE A 134 -34.19 11.06 -4.03
N GLU A 135 -35.36 10.78 -4.60
CA GLU A 135 -36.34 11.80 -4.90
C GLU A 135 -36.90 12.35 -3.59
N SER A 136 -36.75 13.66 -3.38
CA SER A 136 -37.26 14.42 -2.24
C SER A 136 -38.72 14.79 -2.42
#